data_AF-E1YCX4-F1
#
_entry.id   AF-E1YCX4-F1
#
_cell.length_a   1.000
_cell.length_b   1.000
_cell.length_c   1.000
_cell.angle_alpha   90.00
_cell.angle_beta   90.00
_cell.angle_gamma   90.00
#
_symmetry.space_group_name_H-M   'P 1'
#
loop_
_entity.id
_entity.type
_entity.pdbx_description
1 polymer ?
#
loop_
_entity_poly.entity_id
_entity_poly.type
_entity_poly.pdbx_seq_one_letter_code
_entity_poly.pdbx_strand_id
1 'polypeptide(L)' 'MTKEKKQHYKEPDELRQILEEVLKGKKYRLDCGHHFTYGTYLGNDITIRNGKHLTITCSQCGY' A
#
# COMPACT_ATOMS: atom_id res chain seq x y z
N MET A 1 0.25 -16.58 16.93
CA MET A 1 -0.60 -16.97 15.78
C MET A 1 -0.66 -18.49 15.71
N THR A 2 -1.82 -19.11 15.81
CA THR A 2 -1.99 -20.58 15.75
C THR A 2 -1.84 -21.09 14.31
N LYS A 3 -1.48 -22.36 14.13
CA LYS A 3 -1.35 -22.99 12.79
C LYS A 3 -2.65 -22.91 11.98
N GLU A 4 -3.78 -23.12 12.65
CA GLU A 4 -5.12 -23.01 12.06
C GLU A 4 -5.51 -21.59 11.62
N LYS A 5 -4.86 -20.55 12.15
CA LYS A 5 -5.06 -19.18 11.66
C LYS A 5 -4.21 -18.87 10.44
N LYS A 6 -3.11 -19.60 10.22
CA LYS A 6 -2.22 -19.40 9.06
C LYS A 6 -2.82 -19.90 7.74
N GLN A 7 -3.64 -20.95 7.78
CA GLN A 7 -4.34 -21.51 6.61
C GLN A 7 -5.39 -20.57 5.99
N HIS A 8 -5.79 -19.51 6.69
CA HIS A 8 -6.69 -18.49 6.15
C HIS A 8 -5.97 -17.34 5.43
N TYR A 9 -4.63 -17.32 5.46
CA TYR A 9 -3.88 -16.32 4.72
C TYR A 9 -3.97 -16.63 3.25
N LYS A 10 -4.29 -15.61 2.48
CA LYS A 10 -4.27 -15.67 1.03
C LYS A 10 -2.88 -15.39 0.49
N GLU A 11 -2.65 -15.80 -0.74
CA GLU A 11 -1.35 -15.62 -1.39
C GLU A 11 -1.04 -14.14 -1.64
N PRO A 12 0.25 -13.73 -1.56
CA PRO A 12 0.68 -12.37 -1.83
C PRO A 12 0.24 -11.84 -3.20
N ASP A 13 0.15 -12.70 -4.21
CA ASP A 13 -0.27 -12.32 -5.56
C ASP A 13 -1.71 -11.82 -5.64
N GLU A 14 -2.61 -12.35 -4.80
CA GLU A 14 -3.98 -11.83 -4.74
C GLU A 14 -3.99 -10.38 -4.23
N LEU A 15 -3.21 -10.10 -3.19
CA LEU A 15 -3.09 -8.73 -2.67
C LEU A 15 -2.45 -7.78 -3.70
N ARG A 16 -1.44 -8.24 -4.44
CA ARG A 16 -0.83 -7.45 -5.52
C ARG A 16 -1.89 -7.09 -6.56
N GLN A 17 -2.59 -8.08 -7.12
CA GLN A 17 -3.63 -7.86 -8.15
C GLN A 17 -4.67 -6.83 -7.71
N ILE A 18 -5.21 -6.97 -6.48
CA ILE A 18 -6.19 -6.01 -5.94
C ILE A 18 -5.61 -4.59 -5.92
N LEU A 19 -4.37 -4.41 -5.44
CA LEU A 19 -3.75 -3.09 -5.35
C LEU A 19 -3.45 -2.51 -6.74
N GLU A 20 -2.96 -3.34 -7.68
CA GLU A 20 -2.70 -2.89 -9.04
C GLU A 20 -3.98 -2.42 -9.72
N GLU A 21 -5.06 -3.21 -9.66
CA GLU A 21 -6.35 -2.85 -10.24
C GLU A 21 -6.94 -1.58 -9.62
N VAL A 22 -6.84 -1.45 -8.29
CA VAL A 22 -7.42 -0.31 -7.58
C VAL A 22 -6.62 0.97 -7.80
N LEU A 23 -5.29 0.89 -7.93
CA LEU A 23 -4.42 2.08 -7.95
C LEU A 23 -3.99 2.50 -9.36
N LYS A 24 -4.05 1.62 -10.36
CA LYS A 24 -3.60 1.91 -11.73
C LYS A 24 -4.29 3.14 -12.30
N GLY A 25 -3.48 4.09 -12.76
CA GLY A 25 -3.93 5.36 -13.36
C GLY A 25 -4.45 6.39 -12.35
N LYS A 26 -4.50 6.08 -11.05
CA LYS A 26 -4.97 7.00 -10.02
C LYS A 26 -3.82 7.79 -9.42
N LYS A 27 -4.12 9.04 -9.05
CA LYS A 27 -3.19 9.98 -8.42
C LYS A 27 -3.74 10.40 -7.07
N TYR A 28 -2.89 10.42 -6.06
CA TYR A 28 -3.26 10.78 -4.69
C TYR A 28 -2.28 11.79 -4.12
N ARG A 29 -2.81 12.74 -3.35
CA ARG A 29 -2.02 13.59 -2.47
C ARG A 29 -1.98 12.91 -1.10
N LEU A 30 -0.78 12.73 -0.57
CA LEU A 30 -0.52 12.14 0.74
C LEU A 30 -0.66 13.20 1.84
N ASP A 31 -0.83 12.77 3.09
CA ASP A 31 -1.00 13.66 4.24
C ASP A 31 0.19 14.62 4.46
N CYS A 32 1.38 14.19 4.06
CA CYS A 32 2.59 15.01 4.10
C CYS A 32 2.71 16.02 2.93
N GLY A 33 1.73 16.07 2.02
CA GLY A 33 1.72 16.96 0.84
C GLY A 33 2.34 16.37 -0.42
N HIS A 34 3.06 15.24 -0.35
CA HIS A 34 3.63 14.57 -1.52
C HIS A 34 2.57 13.88 -2.39
N HIS A 35 2.96 13.50 -3.61
CA HIS A 35 2.09 12.82 -4.55
C HIS A 35 2.49 11.37 -4.76
N PHE A 36 1.49 10.49 -4.79
CA PHE A 36 1.61 9.09 -5.18
C PHE A 36 0.86 8.86 -6.50
N THR A 37 1.49 8.14 -7.42
CA THR A 37 0.86 7.67 -8.67
C THR A 37 1.41 6.28 -8.99
N TYR A 38 0.55 5.26 -8.92
CA TYR A 38 0.95 3.88 -9.17
C TYR A 38 1.15 3.63 -10.68
N GLY A 39 2.23 2.92 -11.04
CA GLY A 39 2.51 2.52 -12.42
C GLY A 39 3.12 3.61 -13.31
N THR A 40 3.71 4.66 -12.72
CA THR A 40 4.42 5.72 -13.45
C THR A 40 5.77 6.01 -12.80
N TYR A 41 6.72 6.54 -13.57
CA TYR A 41 8.05 6.92 -13.08
C TYR A 41 8.07 8.15 -12.15
N LEU A 42 6.93 8.81 -11.91
CA LEU A 42 6.85 10.12 -11.23
C LEU A 42 6.04 10.09 -9.91
N GLY A 43 5.98 8.93 -9.22
CA GLY A 43 5.30 8.77 -7.94
C GLY A 43 6.26 8.47 -6.79
N ASN A 44 5.96 8.95 -5.58
CA ASN A 44 6.70 8.57 -4.38
C ASN A 44 6.23 7.21 -3.86
N ASP A 45 7.13 6.38 -3.35
CA ASP A 45 6.73 5.16 -2.66
C ASP A 45 5.94 5.46 -1.38
N ILE A 46 5.06 4.52 -1.05
CA ILE A 46 4.26 4.57 0.17
C ILE A 46 4.49 3.31 1.00
N THR A 47 4.40 3.45 2.32
CA THR A 47 4.32 2.33 3.26
C THR A 47 2.91 2.27 3.82
N ILE A 48 2.27 1.11 3.71
CA ILE A 48 0.98 0.83 4.34
C ILE A 48 1.24 0.13 5.68
N ARG A 49 0.82 0.75 6.79
CA ARG A 49 0.95 0.17 8.13
C ARG A 49 -0.39 -0.34 8.62
N ASN A 50 -0.43 -1.63 8.96
CA ASN A 50 -1.58 -2.28 9.57
C ASN A 50 -1.56 -2.09 11.09
N GLY A 51 -2.15 -0.99 11.58
CA GLY A 51 -2.34 -0.69 13.00
C GLY A 51 -3.81 -0.63 13.38
N LYS A 52 -4.15 0.05 14.49
CA LYS A 52 -5.55 0.32 14.89
C LYS A 52 -6.34 1.03 13.78
N HIS A 53 -5.66 1.84 12.99
CA HIS A 53 -6.16 2.48 11.79
C HIS A 53 -5.19 2.23 10.64
N LEU A 54 -5.73 2.03 9.43
CA LEU A 54 -4.94 1.96 8.22
C LEU A 54 -4.18 3.27 8.04
N THR A 55 -2.86 3.19 7.99
CA THR A 55 -2.01 4.38 7.83
C THR A 55 -1.20 4.26 6.55
N ILE A 56 -1.16 5.34 5.77
CA ILE A 56 -0.33 5.45 4.57
C ILE A 56 0.73 6.52 4.83
N THR A 57 2.00 6.14 4.82
CA THR A 57 3.11 7.08 5.00
C THR A 57 3.94 7.20 3.74
N CYS A 58 4.34 8.41 3.39
CA CYS A 58 5.27 8.66 2.28
C CYS A 58 6.68 8.18 2.67
N SER A 59 7.33 7.39 1.81
CA SER A 59 8.68 6.90 2.06
C SER A 59 9.73 8.02 2.12
N GLN A 60 9.46 9.19 1.51
CA GLN A 60 10.35 10.36 1.58
C GLN A 60 10.27 11.13 2.91
N CYS A 61 9.19 10.99 3.66
CA CYS A 61 9.00 11.70 4.94
C CYS A 61 9.33 10.83 6.16
N GLY A 62 9.55 9.53 5.94
CA GLY A 62 9.71 8.52 6.98
C GLY A 62 11.13 7.95 7.07
N TYR A 63 12.13 8.68 6.55
CA TYR A 63 13.56 8.45 6.76
C TYR A 63 14.16 9.60 7.55
#